data_AF-A0A957TF81-F1
#
_entry.id   AF-A0A957TF81-F1
#
_cell.length_a   1.000
_cell.length_b   1.000
_cell.length_c   1.000
_cell.angle_alpha   90.00
_cell.angle_beta   90.00
_cell.angle_gamma   90.00
#
_symmetry.space_group_name_H-M   'P 1'
#
loop_
_entity.id
_entity.type
_entity.pdbx_description
1 polymer ?
#
loop_
_entity_poly.entity_id
_entity_poly.type
_entity_poly.pdbx_seq_one_letter_code
_entity_poly.pdbx_strand_id
1 'polypeptide(L)'
;IKNFILPLNTNVAWVGGVVYAPGEAYLYRSDDGGETWFNINLVLPDGAADSELTVLGLVFVSQTKGVLALRMTSDNAETIVYSTEDGGNSWTLLPVTFEGYGILETPSASEMVFYNNDQFYVTNDAGETVEQVTPEIPFGDSIVDMSFVSSKIGWVITSDPTTGARSLYKTTDSGATWTPLP
;
A
#
# COMPACT_ATOMS: atom_id res chain seq x y z
N ILE A 1 0.86 14.27 -10.85
CA ILE A 1 1.05 14.91 -9.50
C ILE A 1 2.06 14.07 -8.72
N LYS A 2 2.96 14.70 -7.94
CA LYS A 2 3.87 13.97 -7.05
C LYS A 2 3.09 13.46 -5.83
N ASN A 3 3.09 12.16 -5.59
CA ASN A 3 2.46 11.57 -4.40
C ASN A 3 3.44 11.44 -3.24
N PHE A 4 4.69 11.05 -3.52
CA PHE A 4 5.68 10.87 -2.46
C PHE A 4 7.10 11.23 -2.89
N ILE A 5 7.95 11.42 -1.88
CA ILE A 5 9.40 11.33 -1.96
C ILE A 5 9.88 10.48 -0.79
N LEU A 6 10.75 9.52 -1.08
CA LEU A 6 11.30 8.61 -0.08
C LEU A 6 12.82 8.59 -0.17
N PRO A 7 13.54 9.31 0.70
CA PRO A 7 14.97 9.11 0.87
C PRO A 7 15.22 7.82 1.66
N LEU A 8 15.97 6.87 1.09
CA LEU A 8 16.38 5.65 1.80
C LEU A 8 17.70 5.86 2.55
N ASN A 9 18.59 6.66 1.98
CA ASN A 9 19.84 7.09 2.60
C ASN A 9 20.33 8.38 1.90
N THR A 10 21.57 8.81 2.17
CA THR A 10 22.13 10.04 1.60
C THR A 10 22.27 10.02 0.08
N ASN A 11 22.30 8.83 -0.52
CA ASN A 11 22.53 8.64 -1.94
C ASN A 11 21.25 8.16 -2.65
N VAL A 12 20.51 7.23 -2.03
CA VAL A 12 19.35 6.60 -2.66
C VAL A 12 18.07 7.32 -2.28
N ALA A 13 17.34 7.80 -3.27
CA ALA A 13 16.04 8.42 -3.10
C ALA A 13 15.05 8.01 -4.19
N TRP A 14 13.77 8.01 -3.86
CA TRP A 14 12.67 7.64 -4.76
C TRP A 14 11.65 8.75 -4.85
N VAL A 15 11.08 8.93 -6.03
CA VAL A 15 9.95 9.82 -6.28
C VAL A 15 8.92 9.06 -7.09
N GLY A 16 7.66 9.12 -6.66
CA GLY A 16 6.58 8.57 -7.44
C GLY A 16 5.27 9.34 -7.32
N GLY A 17 4.32 9.00 -8.17
CA GLY A 17 3.10 9.76 -8.32
C GLY A 17 2.20 9.28 -9.44
N VAL A 18 1.40 10.19 -9.96
CA VAL A 18 0.38 9.95 -10.98
C VAL A 18 0.76 10.64 -12.28
N VAL A 19 0.67 9.90 -13.38
CA VAL A 19 0.55 10.46 -14.73
C VAL A 19 -0.91 10.35 -15.13
N TYR A 20 -1.54 11.44 -15.57
CA TYR A 20 -2.91 11.42 -16.08
C TYR A 20 -2.95 10.89 -17.52
N ALA A 21 -2.39 9.71 -17.73
CA ALA A 21 -2.35 8.99 -18.99
C ALA A 21 -2.45 7.48 -18.72
N PRO A 22 -3.22 6.73 -19.53
CA PRO A 22 -3.30 5.28 -19.39
C PRO A 22 -1.94 4.61 -19.50
N GLY A 23 -1.70 3.59 -18.67
CA GLY A 23 -0.50 2.75 -18.78
C GLY A 23 0.82 3.38 -18.35
N GLU A 24 0.82 4.59 -17.80
CA GLU A 24 2.04 5.26 -17.34
C GLU A 24 2.06 5.44 -15.82
N ALA A 25 3.07 4.85 -15.18
CA ALA A 25 3.38 5.09 -13.77
C ALA A 25 4.58 6.05 -13.64
N TYR A 26 4.43 7.08 -12.82
CA TYR A 26 5.52 7.98 -12.46
C TYR A 26 6.31 7.35 -11.30
N LEU A 27 7.45 6.71 -11.60
CA LEU A 27 8.37 6.15 -10.59
C LEU A 27 9.83 6.36 -11.01
N TYR A 28 10.58 7.06 -10.17
CA TYR A 28 11.98 7.41 -10.41
C TYR A 28 12.83 7.11 -9.19
N ARG A 29 14.07 6.73 -9.45
CA ARG A 29 15.11 6.48 -8.46
C ARG A 29 16.34 7.33 -8.75
N SER A 30 16.97 7.84 -7.71
CA SER A 30 18.31 8.40 -7.72
C SER A 30 19.22 7.52 -6.86
N ASP A 31 20.50 7.43 -7.26
CA ASP A 31 21.55 6.74 -6.52
C ASP A 31 22.73 7.67 -6.17
N ASP A 32 22.55 8.98 -6.36
CA ASP A 32 23.58 10.02 -6.22
C ASP A 32 23.09 11.25 -5.43
N GLY A 33 22.14 11.05 -4.51
CA GLY A 33 21.64 12.11 -3.63
C GLY A 33 20.65 13.06 -4.32
N GLY A 34 20.08 12.64 -5.45
CA GLY A 34 19.10 13.40 -6.21
C GLY A 34 19.70 14.26 -7.33
N GLU A 35 20.99 14.10 -7.66
CA GLU A 35 21.63 14.80 -8.78
C GLU A 35 21.12 14.26 -10.13
N THR A 36 21.00 12.94 -10.26
CA THR A 36 20.41 12.28 -11.42
C THR A 36 19.29 11.32 -11.03
N TRP A 37 18.34 11.13 -11.94
CA TRP A 37 17.15 10.32 -11.74
C TRP A 37 16.92 9.40 -12.93
N PHE A 38 16.67 8.12 -12.66
CA PHE A 38 16.36 7.09 -13.64
C PHE A 38 14.90 6.67 -13.49
N ASN A 39 14.20 6.53 -14.61
CA ASN A 39 12.85 6.00 -14.61
C ASN A 39 12.89 4.49 -14.35
N ILE A 40 12.01 4.02 -13.48
CA ILE A 40 11.86 2.61 -13.16
C ILE A 40 10.72 2.05 -14.01
N ASN A 41 11.09 1.21 -14.97
CA ASN A 41 10.13 0.51 -15.83
C ASN A 41 9.56 -0.70 -15.09
N LEU A 42 8.25 -0.71 -14.88
CA LEU A 42 7.52 -1.86 -14.37
C LEU A 42 6.98 -2.69 -15.54
N VAL A 43 7.03 -4.00 -15.41
CA VAL A 43 6.25 -4.88 -16.29
C VAL A 43 4.81 -4.83 -15.80
N LEU A 44 3.97 -4.10 -16.53
CA LEU A 44 2.58 -3.91 -16.15
C LEU A 44 1.75 -5.16 -16.48
N PRO A 45 0.79 -5.55 -15.63
CA PRO A 45 -0.15 -6.63 -15.92
C PRO A 45 -1.13 -6.23 -17.03
N ASP A 46 -1.88 -7.22 -17.53
CA ASP A 46 -2.95 -6.98 -18.50
C ASP A 46 -3.97 -5.97 -17.96
N GLY A 47 -4.50 -5.11 -18.84
CA GLY A 47 -5.46 -4.05 -18.48
C GLY A 47 -4.85 -2.79 -17.85
N ALA A 48 -3.61 -2.86 -17.35
CA ALA A 48 -2.92 -1.69 -16.81
C ALA A 48 -2.66 -0.61 -17.86
N ALA A 49 -2.44 -1.01 -19.12
CA ALA A 49 -2.22 -0.10 -20.24
C ALA A 49 -3.42 0.83 -20.51
N ASP A 50 -4.63 0.38 -20.17
CA ASP A 50 -5.87 1.12 -20.35
C ASP A 50 -6.36 1.77 -19.04
N SER A 51 -5.60 1.62 -17.95
CA SER A 51 -5.93 2.13 -16.62
C SER A 51 -5.09 3.35 -16.26
N GLU A 52 -5.67 4.26 -15.48
CA GLU A 52 -4.89 5.27 -14.76
C GLU A 52 -4.09 4.60 -13.66
N LEU A 53 -2.78 4.84 -13.62
CA LEU A 53 -1.88 4.25 -12.62
C LEU A 53 -1.51 5.28 -11.56
N THR A 54 -1.79 4.95 -10.30
CA THR A 54 -1.42 5.76 -9.14
C THR A 54 -0.46 4.98 -8.26
N VAL A 55 0.75 5.48 -8.03
CA VAL A 55 1.61 4.91 -6.98
C VAL A 55 1.07 5.32 -5.62
N LEU A 56 0.64 4.34 -4.83
CA LEU A 56 0.06 4.52 -3.49
C LEU A 56 1.16 4.62 -2.42
N GLY A 57 2.19 3.79 -2.55
CA GLY A 57 3.25 3.71 -1.55
C GLY A 57 4.42 2.87 -2.01
N LEU A 58 5.58 3.16 -1.41
CA LEU A 58 6.82 2.43 -1.56
C LEU A 58 7.44 2.29 -0.17
N VAL A 59 7.69 1.05 0.26
CA VAL A 59 8.28 0.75 1.56
C VAL A 59 9.47 -0.17 1.36
N PHE A 60 10.55 0.09 2.08
CA PHE A 60 11.70 -0.80 2.17
C PHE A 60 11.79 -1.36 3.58
N VAL A 61 11.72 -2.67 3.70
CA VAL A 61 11.84 -3.39 4.98
C VAL A 61 13.28 -3.85 5.24
N SER A 62 14.13 -3.78 4.21
CA SER A 62 15.58 -3.91 4.31
C SER A 62 16.26 -3.12 3.19
N GLN A 63 17.60 -3.14 3.10
CA GLN A 63 18.32 -2.52 1.99
C GLN A 63 18.02 -3.16 0.62
N THR A 64 17.60 -4.42 0.61
CA THR A 64 17.35 -5.17 -0.63
C THR A 64 15.87 -5.48 -0.83
N LYS A 65 15.08 -5.54 0.24
CA LYS A 65 13.67 -5.91 0.20
C LYS A 65 12.76 -4.70 0.30
N GLY A 66 11.86 -4.56 -0.66
CA GLY A 66 10.86 -3.51 -0.68
C GLY A 66 9.57 -3.93 -1.37
N VAL A 67 8.53 -3.16 -1.11
CA VAL A 67 7.17 -3.36 -1.62
C VAL A 67 6.70 -2.05 -2.24
N LEU A 68 6.10 -2.15 -3.42
CA LEU A 68 5.57 -1.03 -4.19
C LEU A 68 4.11 -1.34 -4.52
N ALA A 69 3.21 -0.44 -4.12
CA ALA A 69 1.78 -0.57 -4.37
C ALA A 69 1.31 0.43 -5.42
N LEU A 70 0.58 -0.06 -6.42
CA LEU A 70 -0.04 0.76 -7.45
C LEU A 70 -1.54 0.50 -7.44
N ARG A 71 -2.32 1.57 -7.51
CA ARG A 71 -3.73 1.49 -7.86
C ARG A 71 -3.88 1.61 -9.37
N MET A 72 -4.55 0.65 -9.96
CA MET A 72 -5.10 0.72 -11.32
C MET A 72 -6.53 1.22 -11.22
N THR A 73 -6.90 2.19 -12.04
CA THR A 73 -8.27 2.69 -12.09
C THR A 73 -8.74 2.74 -13.54
N SER A 74 -9.73 1.90 -13.84
CA SER A 74 -10.48 1.88 -15.10
C SER A 74 -11.97 2.02 -14.78
N ASP A 75 -12.79 1.03 -15.11
CA ASP A 75 -14.18 0.95 -14.67
C ASP A 75 -14.27 0.67 -13.15
N ASN A 76 -13.33 -0.11 -12.63
CA ASN A 76 -13.14 -0.39 -11.21
C ASN A 76 -11.74 0.02 -10.76
N ALA A 77 -11.58 0.17 -9.44
CA ALA A 77 -10.28 0.39 -8.83
C ALA A 77 -9.73 -0.91 -8.26
N GLU A 78 -8.47 -1.19 -8.50
CA GLU A 78 -7.76 -2.36 -8.00
C GLU A 78 -6.37 -1.94 -7.53
N THR A 79 -5.86 -2.53 -6.44
CA THR A 79 -4.50 -2.32 -5.97
C THR A 79 -3.66 -3.56 -6.26
N ILE A 80 -2.61 -3.39 -7.05
CA ILE A 80 -1.60 -4.39 -7.32
C ILE A 80 -0.33 -4.09 -6.55
N VAL A 81 0.42 -5.14 -6.22
CA VAL A 81 1.61 -5.04 -5.39
C VAL A 81 2.80 -5.68 -6.09
N TYR A 82 3.93 -4.99 -6.09
CA TYR A 82 5.22 -5.49 -6.54
C TYR A 82 6.16 -5.64 -5.35
N SER A 83 7.04 -6.64 -5.41
CA SER A 83 8.16 -6.79 -4.48
C SER A 83 9.50 -6.65 -5.21
N THR A 84 10.51 -6.18 -4.50
CA THR A 84 11.91 -6.23 -4.93
C THR A 84 12.73 -7.01 -3.90
N GLU A 85 13.76 -7.70 -4.38
CA GLU A 85 14.77 -8.42 -3.58
C GLU A 85 16.19 -7.89 -3.82
N ASP A 86 16.33 -6.83 -4.62
CA ASP A 86 17.61 -6.25 -5.05
C ASP A 86 17.71 -4.73 -4.83
N GLY A 87 16.90 -4.18 -3.93
CA GLY A 87 16.93 -2.74 -3.58
C GLY A 87 16.13 -1.87 -4.55
N GLY A 88 15.24 -2.47 -5.33
CA GLY A 88 14.42 -1.79 -6.33
C GLY A 88 15.13 -1.60 -7.67
N ASN A 89 16.16 -2.40 -7.97
CA ASN A 89 16.73 -2.46 -9.31
C ASN A 89 15.79 -3.23 -10.26
N SER A 90 15.12 -4.26 -9.74
CA SER A 90 14.06 -4.99 -10.41
C SER A 90 12.86 -5.22 -9.49
N TRP A 91 11.69 -5.38 -10.11
CA TRP A 91 10.40 -5.54 -9.43
C TRP A 91 9.66 -6.74 -10.01
N THR A 92 9.04 -7.52 -9.12
CA THR A 92 8.22 -8.68 -9.47
C THR A 92 6.80 -8.44 -8.97
N LEU A 93 5.81 -8.63 -9.85
CA LEU A 93 4.40 -8.55 -9.50
C LEU A 93 4.05 -9.72 -8.56
N LEU A 94 3.46 -9.42 -7.41
CA LEU A 94 2.98 -10.42 -6.46
C LEU A 94 1.65 -11.01 -6.92
N PRO A 95 1.33 -12.26 -6.56
CA PRO A 95 0.10 -12.94 -6.98
C PRO A 95 -1.14 -12.49 -6.18
N VAL A 96 -1.24 -11.20 -5.86
CA VAL A 96 -2.34 -10.60 -5.10
C VAL A 96 -2.82 -9.31 -5.75
N THR A 97 -4.14 -9.17 -5.82
CA THR A 97 -4.84 -7.94 -6.18
C THR A 97 -5.89 -7.66 -5.11
N PHE A 98 -5.96 -6.40 -4.67
CA PHE A 98 -6.98 -5.95 -3.73
C PHE A 98 -8.03 -5.11 -4.46
N GLU A 99 -9.27 -5.55 -4.40
CA GLU A 99 -10.39 -4.89 -5.07
C GLU A 99 -10.85 -3.63 -4.31
N GLY A 100 -11.14 -2.59 -5.09
CA GLY A 100 -11.70 -1.33 -4.62
C GLY A 100 -10.68 -0.31 -4.12
N TYR A 101 -11.22 0.78 -3.57
CA TYR A 101 -10.44 1.79 -2.87
C TYR A 101 -10.20 1.33 -1.44
N GLY A 102 -9.00 1.57 -0.92
CA GLY A 102 -8.66 1.19 0.44
C GLY A 102 -7.31 1.71 0.90
N ILE A 103 -6.98 1.36 2.15
CA ILE A 103 -5.70 1.67 2.78
C ILE A 103 -4.90 0.37 2.84
N LEU A 104 -3.65 0.41 2.37
CA LEU A 104 -2.72 -0.71 2.39
C LEU A 104 -1.59 -0.44 3.38
N GLU A 105 -1.43 -1.32 4.36
CA GLU A 105 -0.30 -1.37 5.27
C GLU A 105 0.60 -2.56 4.94
N THR A 106 1.92 -2.37 5.06
CA THR A 106 2.92 -3.40 4.72
C THR A 106 3.94 -3.57 5.86
N PRO A 107 3.56 -4.26 6.96
CA PRO A 107 4.43 -4.43 8.13
C PRO A 107 5.76 -5.12 7.82
N SER A 108 5.78 -5.99 6.80
CA SER A 108 6.97 -6.66 6.31
C SER A 108 6.85 -6.95 4.80
N ALA A 109 7.89 -7.52 4.17
CA ALA A 109 7.84 -7.89 2.75
C ALA A 109 6.84 -9.02 2.46
N SER A 110 6.44 -9.80 3.48
CA SER A 110 5.49 -10.90 3.35
C SER A 110 4.13 -10.61 3.98
N GLU A 111 4.05 -9.64 4.90
CA GLU A 111 2.80 -9.28 5.55
C GLU A 111 2.20 -8.02 4.94
N MET A 112 0.92 -8.10 4.57
CA MET A 112 0.16 -6.95 4.10
C MET A 112 -1.24 -6.98 4.71
N VAL A 113 -1.77 -5.81 5.01
CA VAL A 113 -3.12 -5.60 5.50
C VAL A 113 -3.77 -4.53 4.64
N PHE A 114 -4.83 -4.89 3.91
CA PHE A 114 -5.62 -3.95 3.11
C PHE A 114 -7.02 -3.83 3.67
N TYR A 115 -7.54 -2.60 3.78
CA TYR A 115 -8.92 -2.36 4.19
C TYR A 115 -9.68 -1.58 3.14
N ASN A 116 -10.80 -2.14 2.67
CA ASN A 116 -11.58 -1.60 1.54
C ASN A 116 -12.87 -0.87 1.95
N ASN A 117 -12.91 -0.33 3.18
CA ASN A 117 -14.11 0.26 3.81
C ASN A 117 -15.21 -0.74 4.21
N ASP A 118 -14.96 -2.04 4.10
CA ASP A 118 -15.88 -3.08 4.57
C ASP A 118 -15.13 -4.15 5.37
N GLN A 119 -14.13 -4.76 4.76
CA GLN A 119 -13.37 -5.86 5.34
C GLN A 119 -11.86 -5.66 5.20
N PHE A 120 -11.12 -6.39 6.03
CA PHE A 120 -9.67 -6.50 5.94
C PHE A 120 -9.29 -7.68 5.04
N TYR A 121 -8.25 -7.50 4.23
CA TYR A 121 -7.58 -8.55 3.49
C TYR A 121 -6.18 -8.67 4.03
N VAL A 122 -5.83 -9.87 4.49
CA VAL A 122 -4.60 -10.11 5.24
C VAL A 122 -3.81 -11.22 4.58
N THR A 123 -2.56 -10.96 4.28
CA THR A 123 -1.60 -11.97 3.80
C THR A 123 -0.39 -11.99 4.71
N ASN A 124 0.22 -13.18 4.83
CA ASN A 124 1.42 -13.44 5.63
C ASN A 124 2.55 -14.05 4.77
N ASP A 125 2.31 -14.22 3.48
CA ASP A 125 3.14 -14.96 2.54
C ASP A 125 3.25 -14.22 1.19
N ALA A 126 3.34 -12.88 1.26
CA ALA A 126 3.52 -12.01 0.10
C ALA A 126 2.42 -12.15 -0.97
N GLY A 127 1.20 -12.45 -0.55
CA GLY A 127 0.04 -12.56 -1.44
C GLY A 127 -0.22 -13.94 -2.00
N GLU A 128 0.58 -14.95 -1.67
CA GLU A 128 0.30 -16.35 -2.08
C GLU A 128 -1.03 -16.84 -1.50
N THR A 129 -1.35 -16.45 -0.28
CA THR A 129 -2.67 -16.63 0.32
C THR A 129 -3.18 -15.32 0.92
N VAL A 130 -4.51 -15.13 0.83
CA VAL A 130 -5.20 -13.94 1.35
C VAL A 130 -6.40 -14.39 2.17
N GLU A 131 -6.44 -13.96 3.42
CA GLU A 131 -7.56 -14.13 4.33
C GLU A 131 -8.45 -12.88 4.31
N GLN A 132 -9.76 -13.06 4.19
CA GLN A 132 -10.74 -11.99 4.35
C GLN A 132 -11.25 -11.99 5.78
N VAL A 133 -11.12 -10.86 6.46
CA VAL A 133 -11.48 -10.68 7.87
C VAL A 133 -12.52 -9.57 7.98
N THR A 134 -13.76 -9.94 8.29
CA THR A 134 -14.82 -8.97 8.60
C THR A 134 -14.64 -8.47 10.04
N PRO A 135 -14.49 -7.16 10.26
CA PRO A 135 -14.33 -6.62 11.61
C PRO A 135 -15.64 -6.69 12.41
N GLU A 136 -15.54 -6.93 13.71
CA GLU A 136 -16.69 -6.85 14.63
C GLU A 136 -17.33 -5.45 14.64
N ILE A 137 -16.50 -4.42 14.46
CA ILE A 137 -16.96 -3.03 14.33
C ILE A 137 -17.03 -2.70 12.83
N PRO A 138 -18.21 -2.37 12.27
CA PRO A 138 -18.35 -1.99 10.87
C PRO A 138 -17.86 -0.55 10.68
N PHE A 139 -16.55 -0.37 10.48
CA PHE A 139 -15.97 0.97 10.38
C PHE A 139 -16.44 1.73 9.14
N GLY A 140 -16.79 1.06 8.04
CA GLY A 140 -17.16 1.77 6.82
C GLY A 140 -16.01 2.64 6.31
N ASP A 141 -16.36 3.84 5.87
CA ASP A 141 -15.42 4.89 5.45
C ASP A 141 -14.85 5.72 6.61
N SER A 142 -15.14 5.34 7.88
CA SER A 142 -14.72 6.15 9.03
C SER A 142 -13.24 6.02 9.37
N ILE A 143 -12.53 5.01 8.88
CA ILE A 143 -11.07 4.87 9.09
C ILE A 143 -10.37 5.99 8.34
N VAL A 144 -9.70 6.86 9.10
CA VAL A 144 -8.89 7.95 8.54
C VAL A 144 -7.48 7.47 8.25
N ASP A 145 -6.95 6.63 9.13
CA ASP A 145 -5.59 6.12 9.05
C ASP A 145 -5.46 4.80 9.80
N MET A 146 -4.49 3.99 9.41
CA MET A 146 -4.16 2.74 10.08
C MET A 146 -2.67 2.49 10.11
N SER A 147 -2.23 1.72 11.10
CA SER A 147 -0.83 1.32 11.21
C SER A 147 -0.74 -0.07 11.80
N PHE A 148 0.00 -0.95 11.13
CA PHE A 148 0.20 -2.33 11.56
C PHE A 148 1.69 -2.60 11.77
N VAL A 149 2.02 -3.28 12.89
CA VAL A 149 3.40 -3.73 13.19
C VAL A 149 3.62 -5.20 12.85
N SER A 150 2.53 -5.93 12.59
CA SER A 150 2.48 -7.24 11.97
C SER A 150 1.11 -7.41 11.33
N SER A 151 0.88 -8.49 10.58
CA SER A 151 -0.46 -8.78 10.03
C SER A 151 -1.55 -8.90 11.10
N LYS A 152 -1.18 -9.16 12.37
CA LYS A 152 -2.10 -9.41 13.48
C LYS A 152 -2.29 -8.21 14.40
N ILE A 153 -1.27 -7.38 14.58
CA ILE A 153 -1.26 -6.31 15.59
C ILE A 153 -1.22 -4.96 14.87
N GLY A 154 -2.26 -4.16 15.09
CA GLY A 154 -2.38 -2.85 14.47
C GLY A 154 -3.34 -1.92 15.20
N TRP A 155 -3.41 -0.69 14.70
CA TRP A 155 -4.22 0.39 15.20
C TRP A 155 -4.96 1.08 14.06
N VAL A 156 -6.15 1.59 14.36
CA VAL A 156 -6.90 2.45 13.44
C VAL A 156 -7.34 3.71 14.18
N ILE A 157 -7.27 4.84 13.49
CA ILE A 157 -7.92 6.08 13.93
C ILE A 157 -9.14 6.27 13.05
N THR A 158 -10.30 6.41 13.69
CA THR A 158 -11.56 6.71 13.01
C THR A 158 -11.97 8.16 13.22
N SER A 159 -12.86 8.65 12.36
CA SER A 159 -13.55 9.92 12.55
C SER A 159 -15.05 9.71 12.40
N ASP A 160 -15.83 10.08 13.42
CA ASP A 160 -17.28 10.10 13.33
C ASP A 160 -17.72 11.17 12.31
N PRO A 161 -18.52 10.83 11.28
CA PRO A 161 -18.85 11.77 10.21
C PRO A 161 -19.82 12.88 10.64
N THR A 162 -20.52 12.71 11.77
CA THR A 162 -21.51 13.67 12.27
C THR A 162 -20.88 14.69 13.22
N THR A 163 -20.00 14.22 14.09
CA THR A 163 -19.41 15.00 15.18
C THR A 163 -17.96 15.37 14.93
N GLY A 164 -17.26 14.67 14.03
CA GLY A 164 -15.81 14.78 13.83
C GLY A 164 -15.00 14.20 14.98
N ALA A 165 -15.63 13.52 15.94
CA ALA A 165 -14.94 12.89 17.06
C ALA A 165 -14.01 11.79 16.55
N ARG A 166 -12.78 11.76 17.05
CA ARG A 166 -11.79 10.73 16.68
C ARG A 166 -11.67 9.69 17.77
N SER A 167 -11.62 8.43 17.36
CA SER A 167 -11.42 7.29 18.24
C SER A 167 -10.22 6.48 17.77
N LEU A 168 -9.42 5.99 18.72
CA LEU A 168 -8.31 5.10 18.47
C LEU A 168 -8.70 3.69 18.90
N TYR A 169 -8.48 2.71 18.03
CA TYR A 169 -8.68 1.30 18.34
C TYR A 169 -7.40 0.51 18.11
N LYS A 170 -7.29 -0.62 18.81
CA LYS A 170 -6.21 -1.60 18.64
C LYS A 170 -6.78 -2.99 18.37
N THR A 171 -6.16 -3.72 17.45
CA THR A 171 -6.39 -5.16 17.23
C THR A 171 -5.14 -5.97 17.58
N THR A 172 -5.34 -7.25 17.89
CA THR A 172 -4.28 -8.26 18.04
C THR A 172 -4.59 -9.55 17.29
N ASP A 173 -5.63 -9.55 16.46
CA ASP A 173 -6.19 -10.70 15.74
C ASP A 173 -6.56 -10.34 14.29
N SER A 174 -5.68 -9.58 13.63
CA SER A 174 -5.79 -9.27 12.20
C SER A 174 -7.02 -8.41 11.83
N GLY A 175 -7.52 -7.63 12.79
CA GLY A 175 -8.67 -6.76 12.59
C GLY A 175 -10.02 -7.43 12.79
N ALA A 176 -10.07 -8.67 13.29
CA ALA A 176 -11.33 -9.32 13.63
C ALA A 176 -12.01 -8.62 14.82
N THR A 177 -11.27 -8.35 15.90
CA THR A 177 -11.76 -7.62 17.07
C THR A 177 -10.92 -6.39 17.37
N TRP A 178 -11.57 -5.38 17.97
CA TRP A 178 -10.98 -4.06 18.19
C TRP A 178 -11.27 -3.54 19.60
N THR A 179 -10.21 -3.21 20.33
CA THR A 179 -10.30 -2.60 21.66
C THR A 179 -10.13 -1.08 21.55
N PRO A 180 -11.10 -0.26 22.00
CA PRO A 180 -10.93 1.18 22.05
C PRO A 180 -9.83 1.56 23.06
N LEU A 181 -9.01 2.54 22.70
CA LEU A 181 -7.97 3.11 23.55
C LEU A 181 -8.42 4.49 24.06
N PRO A 182 -8.02 4.87 25.29
CA PRO A 182 -8.36 6.15 25.90
C PRO A 182 -7.65 7.35 25.26
#